data_AF-A0A831TUP3-F1
#
_entry.id   AF-A0A831TUP3-F1
#
_cell.length_a   1.000
_cell.length_b   1.000
_cell.length_c   1.000
_cell.angle_alpha   90.00
_cell.angle_beta   90.00
_cell.angle_gamma   90.00
#
_symmetry.space_group_name_H-M   'P 1'
#
loop_
_entity.id
_entity.type
_entity.pdbx_description
1 polymer ?
#
loop_
_entity_poly.entity_id
_entity_poly.type
_entity_poly.pdbx_seq_one_letter_code
_entity_poly.pdbx_strand_id
1 'polypeptide(L)'
;MEINIQKIRSLLGKTGVLDNNILNDFTELRCLPLLNQVFTKVYIPQSILDREATLEIIQSNITELEYTPTALEHPESFELLLKIIQDKPALSEYDAECIVIAKEKMIYCTSNERRIMSICQEYDIECKGLLEFYVVLLNTGL
;
A
#
# COMPACT_ATOMS: atom_id res chain seq x y z
N MET A 1 -7.64 4.02 23.83
CA MET A 1 -7.91 3.43 22.51
C MET A 1 -7.48 1.98 22.60
N GLU A 2 -8.41 1.04 22.42
CA GLU A 2 -8.13 -0.39 22.59
C GLU A 2 -7.52 -0.94 21.28
N ILE A 3 -6.33 -1.52 21.37
CA ILE A 3 -5.65 -2.11 20.21
C ILE A 3 -6.38 -3.40 19.81
N ASN A 4 -6.89 -3.47 18.58
CA ASN A 4 -7.53 -4.67 18.07
C ASN A 4 -6.49 -5.65 17.50
N ILE A 5 -5.95 -6.50 18.36
CA ILE A 5 -4.95 -7.52 18.01
C ILE A 5 -5.44 -8.47 16.89
N GLN A 6 -6.75 -8.71 16.76
CA GLN A 6 -7.28 -9.59 15.73
C GLN A 6 -7.14 -8.99 14.32
N LYS A 7 -7.33 -7.68 14.16
CA LYS A 7 -7.12 -7.00 12.88
C LYS A 7 -5.65 -7.01 12.46
N ILE A 8 -4.73 -6.81 13.40
CA ILE A 8 -3.28 -6.90 13.17
C ILE A 8 -2.90 -8.31 12.71
N ARG A 9 -3.41 -9.34 13.40
CA ARG A 9 -3.21 -10.74 12.99
C ARG A 9 -3.77 -11.05 11.60
N SER A 10 -4.85 -10.38 11.18
CA SER A 10 -5.45 -10.60 9.85
C SER A 10 -4.55 -10.16 8.69
N LEU A 11 -3.55 -9.32 8.99
CA LEU A 11 -2.57 -8.82 8.03
C LEU A 11 -1.27 -9.62 8.03
N LEU A 12 -1.01 -10.41 9.06
CA LEU A 12 0.18 -11.25 9.14
C LEU A 12 0.17 -12.31 8.04
N GLY A 13 1.30 -12.43 7.34
CA GLY A 13 1.46 -13.44 6.30
C GLY A 13 0.76 -13.11 4.99
N LYS A 14 0.33 -11.86 4.80
CA LYS A 14 -0.30 -11.40 3.56
C LYS A 14 0.73 -10.83 2.59
N THR A 15 0.35 -10.80 1.32
CA THR A 15 1.06 -10.05 0.30
C THR A 15 0.27 -8.78 0.00
N GLY A 16 0.95 -7.64 -0.08
CA GLY A 16 0.31 -6.35 -0.29
C GLY A 16 1.07 -5.47 -1.27
N VAL A 17 0.35 -4.59 -1.93
CA VAL A 17 0.92 -3.44 -2.66
C VAL A 17 0.77 -2.19 -1.79
N LEU A 18 1.88 -1.47 -1.61
CA LEU A 18 1.91 -0.25 -0.81
C LEU A 18 1.61 0.96 -1.67
N ASP A 19 0.69 1.79 -1.20
CA ASP A 19 0.53 3.14 -1.74
C ASP A 19 1.67 4.05 -1.25
N ASN A 20 1.77 5.22 -1.88
CA ASN A 20 2.82 6.20 -1.55
C ASN A 20 2.64 6.77 -0.13
N ASN A 21 1.41 6.86 0.39
CA ASN A 21 1.12 7.44 1.70
C ASN A 21 1.62 6.55 2.84
N ILE A 22 1.40 5.23 2.74
CA ILE A 22 1.94 4.23 3.66
C ILE A 22 3.47 4.30 3.68
N LEU A 23 4.11 4.38 2.51
CA LEU A 23 5.57 4.47 2.43
C LEU A 23 6.08 5.74 3.14
N ASN A 24 5.45 6.89 2.92
CA ASN A 24 5.85 8.14 3.58
C ASN A 24 5.65 8.06 5.09
N ASP A 25 4.46 7.66 5.55
CA ASP A 25 4.14 7.57 6.98
C ASP A 25 5.14 6.64 7.73
N PHE A 26 5.40 5.44 7.20
CA PHE A 26 6.34 4.50 7.83
C PHE A 26 7.79 4.97 7.77
N THR A 27 8.16 5.75 6.75
CA THR A 27 9.49 6.37 6.67
C THR A 27 9.63 7.48 7.71
N GLU A 28 8.64 8.37 7.83
CA GLU A 28 8.63 9.46 8.81
C GLU A 28 8.71 8.93 10.24
N LEU A 29 8.03 7.81 10.51
CA LEU A 29 8.05 7.13 11.80
C LEU A 29 9.26 6.20 12.01
N ARG A 30 10.16 6.09 11.01
CA ARG A 30 11.35 5.22 11.03
C ARG A 30 11.03 3.77 11.36
N CYS A 31 9.92 3.28 10.82
CA CYS A 31 9.39 1.95 11.11
C CYS A 31 9.18 1.09 9.85
N LEU A 32 9.74 1.51 8.71
CA LEU A 32 9.72 0.77 7.44
C LEU A 32 10.02 -0.75 7.58
N PRO A 33 11.07 -1.21 8.31
CA PRO A 33 11.37 -2.64 8.42
C PRO A 33 10.29 -3.46 9.11
N LEU A 34 9.34 -2.84 9.83
CA LEU A 34 8.23 -3.56 10.45
C LEU A 34 7.23 -4.07 9.40
N LEU A 35 7.17 -3.45 8.22
CA LEU A 35 6.39 -3.97 7.10
C LEU A 35 6.85 -5.38 6.68
N ASN A 36 8.14 -5.72 6.83
CA ASN A 36 8.66 -7.07 6.59
C ASN A 36 8.13 -8.10 7.59
N GLN A 37 7.70 -7.66 8.79
CA GLN A 37 7.12 -8.55 9.79
C GLN A 37 5.62 -8.78 9.55
N VAL A 38 4.97 -7.85 8.86
CA VAL A 38 3.54 -7.92 8.55
C VAL A 38 3.31 -8.72 7.28
N PHE A 39 4.00 -8.34 6.21
CA PHE A 39 3.80 -8.89 4.90
C PHE A 39 4.83 -9.97 4.59
N THR A 40 4.38 -11.08 4.01
CA THR A 40 5.29 -12.07 3.41
C THR A 40 5.97 -11.53 2.16
N LYS A 41 5.29 -10.61 1.47
CA LYS A 41 5.84 -9.94 0.29
C LYS A 41 5.19 -8.58 0.11
N VAL A 42 6.03 -7.61 -0.20
CA VAL A 42 5.63 -6.23 -0.47
C VAL A 42 5.88 -5.91 -1.93
N TYR A 43 4.87 -5.35 -2.58
CA TYR A 43 4.97 -4.78 -3.91
C TYR A 43 4.92 -3.25 -3.83
N ILE A 44 5.73 -2.59 -4.64
CA ILE A 44 5.66 -1.14 -4.82
C ILE A 44 5.51 -0.84 -6.31
N PRO A 45 4.50 -0.07 -6.72
CA PRO A 45 4.36 0.40 -8.10
C PRO A 45 5.63 1.08 -8.60
N GLN A 46 6.09 0.73 -9.80
CA GLN A 46 7.30 1.29 -10.40
C GLN A 46 7.17 2.81 -10.59
N SER A 47 5.98 3.28 -10.95
CA SER A 47 5.67 4.72 -11.08
C SER A 47 5.91 5.51 -9.78
N ILE A 48 5.66 4.91 -8.61
CA ILE A 48 5.95 5.50 -7.30
C ILE A 48 7.46 5.55 -7.08
N LEU A 49 8.17 4.48 -7.45
CA LEU A 49 9.62 4.40 -7.33
C LEU A 49 10.35 5.34 -8.31
N ASP A 50 9.76 5.70 -9.44
CA ASP A 50 10.39 6.57 -10.43
C ASP A 50 10.27 8.07 -10.05
N ARG A 51 9.51 8.39 -9.00
CA ARG A 51 9.27 9.76 -8.57
C ARG A 51 10.44 10.29 -7.73
N GLU A 52 11.13 11.33 -8.19
CA GLU A 52 12.34 11.89 -7.55
C GLU A 52 12.23 12.16 -6.04
N ALA A 53 11.13 12.78 -5.59
CA ALA A 53 10.92 13.07 -4.17
C ALA A 53 10.74 11.79 -3.34
N THR A 54 10.09 10.78 -3.92
CA THR A 54 9.92 9.47 -3.30
C THR A 54 11.27 8.75 -3.29
N LEU A 55 12.05 8.80 -4.38
CA LEU A 55 13.40 8.23 -4.46
C LEU A 55 14.32 8.73 -3.35
N GLU A 56 14.35 10.01 -3.00
CA GLU A 56 15.25 10.48 -1.94
C GLU A 56 14.89 9.94 -0.54
N ILE A 57 13.60 9.98 -0.20
CA ILE A 57 13.07 9.55 1.09
C ILE A 57 13.12 8.01 1.21
N ILE A 58 12.78 7.34 0.12
CA ILE A 58 12.74 5.90 0.03
C ILE A 58 14.16 5.35 -0.11
N GLN A 59 15.00 5.77 -1.05
CA GLN A 59 16.35 5.20 -1.20
C GLN A 59 17.22 5.30 0.06
N SER A 60 17.02 6.33 0.89
CA SER A 60 17.75 6.47 2.15
C SER A 60 17.32 5.48 3.24
N ASN A 61 16.10 4.92 3.17
CA ASN A 61 15.53 4.03 4.20
C ASN A 61 15.00 2.68 3.66
N ILE A 62 14.86 2.50 2.35
CA ILE A 62 14.23 1.33 1.71
C ILE A 62 15.16 0.14 1.66
N THR A 63 16.45 0.33 1.92
CA THR A 63 17.35 -0.79 2.19
C THR A 63 16.89 -1.63 3.39
N GLU A 64 16.03 -1.06 4.24
CA GLU A 64 15.42 -1.74 5.39
C GLU A 64 14.10 -2.47 5.05
N LEU A 65 13.55 -2.28 3.85
CA LEU A 65 12.32 -2.91 3.38
C LEU A 65 12.62 -3.90 2.25
N GLU A 66 12.16 -5.14 2.40
CA GLU A 66 12.21 -6.11 1.30
C GLU A 66 10.98 -5.92 0.41
N TYR A 67 11.18 -5.40 -0.80
CA TYR A 67 10.10 -5.12 -1.74
C TYR A 67 10.40 -5.61 -3.16
N THR A 68 9.34 -5.77 -3.95
CA THR A 68 9.40 -6.06 -5.38
C THR A 68 8.76 -4.91 -6.16
N PRO A 69 9.50 -4.18 -7.00
CA PRO A 69 8.92 -3.25 -7.96
C PRO A 69 7.91 -3.95 -8.86
N THR A 70 6.83 -3.28 -9.24
CA THR A 70 5.83 -3.86 -10.14
C THR A 70 5.14 -2.81 -11.00
N ALA A 71 4.67 -3.24 -12.16
CA ALA A 71 3.79 -2.46 -13.03
C ALA A 71 2.55 -3.30 -13.39
N LEU A 72 1.60 -2.70 -14.09
CA LEU A 72 0.52 -3.42 -14.75
C LEU A 72 1.07 -4.20 -15.94
N GLU A 73 0.61 -5.43 -16.09
CA GLU A 73 1.09 -6.35 -17.13
C GLU A 73 0.00 -6.67 -18.16
N HIS A 74 -1.27 -6.61 -17.75
CA HIS A 74 -2.38 -7.12 -18.54
C HIS A 74 -3.25 -5.99 -19.13
N PRO A 75 -3.66 -6.07 -20.40
CA PRO A 75 -4.51 -5.06 -21.05
C PRO A 75 -5.78 -4.71 -20.26
N GLU A 76 -6.46 -5.70 -19.68
CA GLU A 76 -7.65 -5.51 -18.86
C GLU A 76 -7.39 -4.67 -17.60
N SER A 77 -6.18 -4.74 -17.05
CA SER A 77 -5.76 -3.90 -15.94
C SER A 77 -5.64 -2.44 -16.38
N PHE A 78 -5.08 -2.19 -17.56
CA PHE A 78 -5.02 -0.82 -18.11
C PHE A 78 -6.41 -0.26 -18.40
N GLU A 79 -7.32 -1.08 -18.92
CA GLU A 79 -8.73 -0.67 -19.11
C GLU A 79 -9.40 -0.31 -17.77
N LEU A 80 -9.19 -1.12 -16.74
CA LEU A 80 -9.69 -0.84 -15.39
C LEU A 80 -9.08 0.44 -14.81
N LEU A 81 -7.79 0.67 -15.00
CA LEU A 81 -7.10 1.90 -14.58
C LEU A 81 -7.74 3.14 -15.21
N LEU A 82 -7.90 3.13 -16.53
CA LEU A 82 -8.55 4.23 -17.26
C LEU A 82 -9.98 4.48 -16.78
N LYS A 83 -10.73 3.40 -16.56
CA LYS A 83 -12.09 3.49 -16.02
C LYS A 83 -12.11 4.13 -14.63
N ILE A 84 -11.24 3.70 -13.72
CA ILE A 84 -11.16 4.25 -12.36
C ILE A 84 -10.79 5.74 -12.40
N ILE A 85 -9.80 6.13 -13.20
CA ILE A 85 -9.38 7.52 -13.34
C ILE A 85 -10.53 8.39 -13.89
N GLN A 86 -11.26 7.88 -14.89
CA GLN A 86 -12.40 8.58 -15.48
C GLN A 86 -13.58 8.72 -14.50
N ASP A 87 -13.92 7.65 -13.77
CA ASP A 87 -15.04 7.63 -12.84
C ASP A 87 -14.72 8.37 -11.52
N LYS A 88 -13.44 8.46 -11.15
CA LYS A 88 -12.95 9.01 -9.88
C LYS A 88 -11.88 10.10 -10.13
N PRO A 89 -12.22 11.25 -10.73
CA PRO A 89 -11.26 12.27 -11.16
C PRO A 89 -10.48 12.95 -10.00
N ALA A 90 -10.92 12.76 -8.76
CA ALA A 90 -10.22 13.25 -7.58
C ALA A 90 -9.19 12.26 -7.01
N LEU A 91 -9.10 11.05 -7.56
CA LEU A 91 -8.11 10.03 -7.22
C LEU A 91 -6.84 10.29 -8.05
N SER A 92 -5.66 10.17 -7.44
CA SER A 92 -4.41 10.29 -8.19
C SER A 92 -4.20 9.08 -9.09
N GLU A 93 -3.44 9.24 -10.18
CA GLU A 93 -3.07 8.14 -11.07
C GLU A 93 -2.30 7.03 -10.31
N TYR A 94 -1.46 7.40 -9.35
CA TYR A 94 -0.70 6.46 -8.52
C TYR A 94 -1.59 5.62 -7.60
N ASP A 95 -2.59 6.25 -6.97
CA ASP A 95 -3.55 5.54 -6.12
C ASP A 95 -4.40 4.60 -6.97
N ALA A 96 -4.83 5.05 -8.15
CA ALA A 96 -5.56 4.23 -9.11
C ALA A 96 -4.71 3.02 -9.56
N GLU A 97 -3.44 3.24 -9.90
CA GLU A 97 -2.53 2.17 -10.28
C GLU A 97 -2.32 1.16 -9.15
N CYS A 98 -2.14 1.63 -7.90
CA CYS A 98 -2.01 0.77 -6.73
C CYS A 98 -3.24 -0.14 -6.54
N ILE A 99 -4.44 0.42 -6.69
CA ILE A 99 -5.71 -0.34 -6.64
C ILE A 99 -5.74 -1.42 -7.74
N VAL A 100 -5.35 -1.06 -8.96
CA VAL A 100 -5.41 -1.99 -10.10
C VAL A 100 -4.35 -3.08 -10.00
N ILE A 101 -3.13 -2.77 -9.55
CA ILE A 101 -2.09 -3.77 -9.27
C ILE A 101 -2.61 -4.78 -8.25
N ALA A 102 -3.30 -4.31 -7.20
CA ALA A 102 -3.88 -5.20 -6.20
C ALA A 102 -4.91 -6.16 -6.83
N LYS A 103 -5.75 -5.65 -7.74
CA LYS A 103 -6.71 -6.47 -8.48
C LYS A 103 -6.03 -7.50 -9.38
N GLU A 104 -5.10 -7.05 -10.22
CA GLU A 104 -4.40 -7.89 -11.20
C GLU A 104 -3.70 -9.07 -10.52
N LYS A 105 -3.00 -8.79 -9.42
CA LYS A 105 -2.20 -9.79 -8.72
C LYS A 105 -2.97 -10.56 -7.66
N MET A 106 -4.24 -10.22 -7.42
CA MET A 106 -5.09 -10.76 -6.34
C MET A 106 -4.42 -10.65 -4.96
N ILE A 107 -3.90 -9.46 -4.65
CA ILE A 107 -3.21 -9.14 -3.39
C ILE A 107 -3.92 -8.00 -2.67
N TYR A 108 -3.50 -7.70 -1.44
CA TYR A 108 -4.07 -6.59 -0.68
C TYR A 108 -3.62 -5.25 -1.24
N CYS A 109 -4.56 -4.33 -1.46
CA CYS A 109 -4.25 -2.92 -1.55
C CYS A 109 -4.08 -2.37 -0.12
N THR A 110 -2.95 -1.74 0.20
CA THR A 110 -2.78 -1.13 1.52
C THR A 110 -2.90 0.38 1.43
N SER A 111 -3.86 0.92 2.18
CA SER A 111 -4.04 2.37 2.29
C SER A 111 -4.81 2.72 3.56
N ASN A 112 -4.43 3.84 4.18
CA ASN A 112 -5.20 4.44 5.28
C ASN A 112 -6.28 5.40 4.78
N GLU A 113 -6.34 5.68 3.46
CA GLU A 113 -7.30 6.63 2.91
C GLU A 113 -8.66 5.97 2.69
N ARG A 114 -9.69 6.48 3.38
CA ARG A 114 -11.06 5.95 3.29
C ARG A 114 -11.60 5.89 1.86
N ARG A 115 -11.20 6.84 1.01
CA ARG A 115 -11.61 6.90 -0.39
C ARG A 115 -11.03 5.73 -1.19
N ILE A 116 -9.74 5.43 -1.03
CA ILE A 116 -9.11 4.26 -1.65
C ILE A 116 -9.78 2.97 -1.16
N MET A 117 -9.99 2.84 0.15
CA MET A 117 -10.68 1.67 0.72
C MET A 117 -12.09 1.48 0.15
N SER A 118 -12.85 2.57 -0.02
CA SER A 118 -14.20 2.53 -0.60
C SER A 118 -14.18 2.12 -2.06
N ILE A 119 -13.19 2.57 -2.83
CA ILE A 119 -13.05 2.19 -4.24
C ILE A 119 -12.64 0.71 -4.33
N CYS A 120 -11.69 0.26 -3.52
CA CYS A 120 -11.35 -1.16 -3.45
C CYS A 120 -12.58 -2.04 -3.17
N GLN A 121 -13.45 -1.62 -2.25
CA GLN A 121 -14.69 -2.34 -1.97
C GLN A 121 -15.65 -2.36 -3.18
N GLU A 122 -15.78 -1.25 -3.90
CA GLU A 122 -16.60 -1.15 -5.13
C GLU A 122 -16.14 -2.13 -6.22
N TYR A 123 -14.83 -2.38 -6.30
CA TYR A 123 -14.21 -3.25 -7.30
C TYR A 123 -13.87 -4.66 -6.79
N ASP A 124 -14.37 -5.03 -5.61
CA ASP A 124 -14.12 -6.33 -4.97
C ASP A 124 -12.61 -6.62 -4.86
N ILE A 125 -11.89 -5.68 -4.26
CA ILE A 125 -10.46 -5.70 -3.97
C ILE A 125 -10.29 -5.66 -2.46
N GLU A 126 -9.54 -6.61 -1.91
CA GLU A 126 -9.25 -6.60 -0.49
C GLU A 126 -8.33 -5.42 -0.15
N CYS A 127 -8.82 -4.50 0.68
CA CYS A 127 -8.06 -3.34 1.13
C CYS A 127 -7.97 -3.27 2.64
N LYS A 128 -6.80 -2.90 3.13
CA LYS A 128 -6.53 -2.80 4.57
C LYS A 128 -5.67 -1.57 4.88
N GLY A 129 -6.12 -0.81 5.86
CA GLY A 129 -5.31 0.23 6.49
C GLY A 129 -4.33 -0.36 7.50
N LEU A 130 -3.21 0.35 7.66
CA LEU A 130 -2.16 0.05 8.63
C LEU A 130 -2.22 0.98 9.86
N LEU A 131 -3.27 1.79 10.00
CA LEU A 131 -3.40 2.74 11.10
C LEU A 131 -3.31 2.08 12.49
N GLU A 132 -3.91 0.89 12.64
CA GLU A 132 -3.85 0.14 13.90
C GLU A 132 -2.46 -0.45 14.16
N PHE A 133 -1.64 -0.64 13.13
CA PHE A 133 -0.22 -0.95 13.29
C PHE A 133 0.54 0.22 13.87
N TYR A 134 0.35 1.47 13.40
CA TYR A 134 0.99 2.63 14.01
C TYR A 134 0.71 2.73 15.51
N VAL A 135 -0.52 2.44 15.92
CA VAL A 135 -0.90 2.45 17.33
C VAL A 135 -0.11 1.41 18.12
N VAL A 136 0.07 0.20 17.58
CA VAL A 136 0.90 -0.81 18.25
C VAL A 136 2.34 -0.33 18.33
N LEU A 137 2.92 0.15 17.23
CA LEU A 137 4.30 0.64 17.18
C LEU A 137 4.56 1.72 18.24
N LEU A 138 3.69 2.73 18.31
CA LEU A 138 3.80 3.82 19.28
C LEU A 138 3.65 3.35 20.75
N ASN A 139 2.96 2.24 21.01
CA ASN A 139 2.72 1.74 22.37
C ASN A 139 3.68 0.64 22.81
N THR A 140 4.27 -0.12 21.89
CA THR A 140 5.19 -1.23 22.22
C THR A 140 6.66 -0.82 22.20
N GLY A 141 7.00 0.35 21.66
CA GLY A 141 8.38 0.86 21.67
C GLY A 141 9.38 -0.04 20.97
N LEU A 142 8.92 -0.78 19.95
CA LEU A 142 9.80 -1.35 18.93
C LEU A 142 10.36 -0.20 18.08
#